data_AF-A0A0F9IGF4-F1
#
_entry.id   AF-A0A0F9IGF4-F1
#
_cell.length_a   1.000
_cell.length_b   1.000
_cell.length_c   1.000
_cell.angle_alpha   90.00
_cell.angle_beta   90.00
_cell.angle_gamma   90.00
#
_symmetry.space_group_name_H-M   'P 1'
#
loop_
_entity.id
_entity.type
_entity.pdbx_description
1 polymer ?
#
loop_
_entity_poly.entity_id
_entity_poly.type
_entity_poly.pdbx_seq_one_letter_code
_entity_poly.pdbx_strand_id
1 'polypeptide(L)'
;MLKKLFILIGLFIVIALSSVSSVTADSELTPLNQLPIVSLTSVVTYDDVLSQLHTGQWFGWSNSSDKSYVNLLVLDSKYTKPTQLFLDDQVRILQIAYDSRILLRDNLETSRENLETKFLAGTYTDADVVQYLRILGGF
;
A
#
# COMPACT_ATOMS: atom_id res chain seq x y z
N MET A 1 -1.62 -0.93 36.93
CA MET A 1 -0.53 -0.66 35.95
C MET A 1 -0.66 -1.64 34.80
N LEU A 2 -1.41 -1.27 33.75
CA LEU A 2 -1.63 -2.13 32.60
C LEU A 2 -0.67 -1.70 31.49
N LYS A 3 0.29 -2.56 31.17
CA LYS A 3 1.32 -2.31 30.14
C LYS A 3 0.65 -2.29 28.76
N LYS A 4 1.04 -1.29 27.98
CA LYS A 4 0.58 -0.94 26.63
C LYS A 4 0.66 -2.15 25.69
N LEU A 5 -0.48 -2.57 25.14
CA LEU A 5 -0.57 -3.51 24.04
C LEU A 5 -0.58 -2.71 22.73
N PHE A 6 0.60 -2.39 22.21
CA PHE A 6 0.72 -1.91 20.84
C PHE A 6 0.56 -3.10 19.90
N ILE A 7 -0.60 -3.19 19.26
CA ILE A 7 -0.85 -4.12 18.16
C ILE A 7 -0.10 -3.55 16.95
N LEU A 8 1.13 -3.99 16.76
CA LEU A 8 1.86 -3.90 15.51
C LEU A 8 1.23 -4.96 14.59
N ILE A 9 0.36 -4.55 13.66
CA ILE A 9 -0.09 -5.40 12.55
C ILE A 9 1.13 -5.62 11.66
N GLY A 10 1.93 -6.60 12.04
CA GLY A 10 2.98 -7.18 11.20
C GLY A 10 2.30 -7.95 10.09
N LEU A 11 2.33 -7.37 8.89
CA LEU A 11 1.97 -8.01 7.64
C LEU A 11 2.95 -9.17 7.39
N PHE A 12 2.67 -10.35 7.94
CA PHE A 12 3.34 -11.60 7.60
C PHE A 12 2.70 -12.17 6.34
N ILE A 13 3.27 -11.89 5.17
CA ILE A 13 3.00 -12.69 3.98
C ILE A 13 4.09 -13.75 3.91
N VAL A 14 3.74 -14.96 4.35
CA VAL A 14 4.52 -16.18 4.14
C VAL A 14 4.42 -16.54 2.66
N ILE A 15 5.48 -16.30 1.89
CA ILE A 15 5.59 -16.84 0.53
C ILE A 15 6.21 -18.23 0.65
N ALA A 16 5.38 -19.26 0.59
CA ALA A 16 5.82 -20.62 0.28
C ALA A 16 5.52 -20.88 -1.19
N LEU A 17 6.53 -20.75 -2.05
CA LEU A 17 6.52 -21.31 -3.40
C LEU A 17 7.76 -22.20 -3.56
N SER A 18 7.64 -23.46 -3.15
CA SER A 18 8.62 -24.49 -3.49
C SER A 18 8.22 -25.14 -4.81
N SER A 19 8.84 -24.69 -5.90
CA SER A 19 9.40 -25.53 -6.98
C SER A 19 9.48 -24.72 -8.27
N VAL A 20 10.69 -24.33 -8.69
CA VAL A 20 11.11 -24.43 -10.10
C VAL A 20 12.62 -24.24 -10.22
N SER A 21 13.18 -25.05 -11.10
CA SER A 21 14.59 -25.35 -11.30
C SER A 21 15.46 -24.17 -11.70
N SER A 22 16.74 -24.30 -11.33
CA SER A 22 17.92 -23.53 -11.73
C SER A 22 17.80 -22.68 -12.99
N VAL A 23 17.99 -21.36 -12.83
CA VAL A 23 18.36 -20.45 -13.93
C VAL A 23 19.65 -19.75 -13.56
N THR A 24 20.64 -19.95 -14.42
CA THR A 24 21.96 -19.32 -14.46
C THR A 24 21.87 -17.81 -14.50
N ALA A 25 22.86 -17.18 -13.86
CA ALA A 25 23.02 -15.74 -13.76
C ALA A 25 23.12 -15.08 -15.14
N ASP A 26 22.21 -14.16 -15.41
CA ASP A 26 22.47 -12.92 -16.13
C ASP A 26 21.55 -11.85 -15.51
N SER A 27 22.16 -11.01 -14.68
CA SER A 27 21.47 -10.02 -13.85
C SER A 27 21.21 -8.75 -14.66
N GLU A 28 20.22 -8.78 -15.56
CA GLU A 28 19.60 -7.54 -16.02
C GLU A 28 18.52 -7.13 -15.00
N LEU A 29 18.88 -6.19 -14.13
CA LEU A 29 17.91 -5.43 -13.37
C LEU A 29 17.03 -4.68 -14.36
N THR A 30 15.82 -5.18 -14.57
CA THR A 30 14.77 -4.43 -15.26
C THR A 30 14.58 -3.12 -14.52
N PRO A 31 14.78 -1.95 -15.17
CA PRO A 31 14.57 -0.68 -14.51
C PRO A 31 13.09 -0.58 -14.09
N LEU A 32 12.84 -0.12 -12.87
CA LEU A 32 11.53 0.10 -12.22
C LEU A 32 10.58 1.06 -12.99
N ASN A 33 10.84 1.33 -14.26
CA ASN A 33 10.18 2.34 -15.07
C ASN A 33 9.49 1.70 -16.29
N GLN A 34 8.52 0.82 -16.04
CA GLN A 34 7.55 0.40 -17.05
C GLN A 34 6.26 -0.19 -16.46
N LEU A 35 5.87 0.28 -15.26
CA LEU A 35 4.48 0.15 -14.84
C LEU A 35 3.70 1.30 -15.47
N PRO A 36 2.52 1.07 -16.08
CA PRO A 36 1.69 2.15 -16.57
C PRO A 36 1.41 3.09 -15.39
N ILE A 37 1.86 4.35 -15.50
CA ILE A 37 1.55 5.38 -14.52
C ILE A 37 0.05 5.69 -14.71
N VAL A 38 -0.81 4.88 -14.09
CA VAL A 38 -2.16 5.31 -13.79
C VAL A 38 -1.99 6.55 -12.93
N SER A 39 -2.51 7.69 -13.37
CA SER A 39 -2.46 8.93 -12.59
C SER A 39 -3.37 8.74 -11.38
N LEU A 40 -2.77 8.32 -10.27
CA LEU A 40 -3.49 8.03 -9.04
C LEU A 40 -3.88 9.35 -8.39
N THR A 41 -5.19 9.59 -8.35
CA THR A 41 -5.78 10.90 -8.08
C THR A 41 -5.68 11.36 -6.62
N SER A 42 -5.16 10.53 -5.71
CA SER A 42 -4.96 10.90 -4.30
C SER A 42 -3.48 10.96 -3.96
N VAL A 43 -3.04 12.15 -3.57
CA VAL A 43 -1.69 12.43 -3.10
C VAL A 43 -1.63 12.19 -1.60
N VAL A 44 -0.68 11.38 -1.15
CA VAL A 44 -0.34 11.21 0.27
C VAL A 44 0.29 12.50 0.79
N THR A 45 -0.16 12.97 1.95
CA THR A 45 0.26 14.22 2.57
C THR A 45 1.01 14.01 3.88
N TYR A 46 1.59 15.07 4.44
CA TYR A 46 2.18 15.00 5.79
C TYR A 46 1.16 14.70 6.88
N ASP A 47 -0.12 15.09 6.74
CA ASP A 47 -1.16 14.70 7.71
C ASP A 47 -1.32 13.18 7.78
N ASP A 48 -1.29 12.51 6.63
CA ASP A 48 -1.43 11.05 6.53
C ASP A 48 -0.25 10.34 7.21
N VAL A 49 0.96 10.90 7.11
CA VAL A 49 2.13 10.38 7.83
C VAL A 49 1.99 10.64 9.33
N LEU A 50 1.74 11.88 9.73
CA LEU A 50 1.75 12.31 11.13
C LEU A 50 0.65 11.63 11.96
N SER A 51 -0.51 11.37 11.35
CA SER A 51 -1.61 10.62 11.96
C SER A 51 -1.29 9.14 12.22
N GLN A 52 -0.29 8.56 11.53
CA GLN A 52 0.16 7.18 11.76
C GLN A 52 1.24 7.06 12.84
N LEU A 53 1.96 8.15 13.15
CA LEU A 53 3.06 8.11 14.12
C LEU A 53 2.55 7.97 15.56
N HIS A 54 1.53 8.75 15.92
CA HIS A 54 0.95 8.76 17.26
C HIS A 54 -0.57 8.90 17.19
N THR A 55 -1.24 8.38 18.21
CA THR A 55 -2.71 8.50 18.33
C THR A 55 -3.10 9.81 19.02
N GLY A 56 -4.27 10.34 18.66
CA GLY A 56 -4.78 11.60 19.19
C GLY A 56 -4.18 12.84 18.55
N GLN A 57 -4.63 14.02 18.98
CA GLN A 57 -4.17 15.30 18.45
C GLN A 57 -2.84 15.70 19.11
N TRP A 58 -1.73 15.38 18.46
CA TRP A 58 -0.38 15.66 18.98
C TRP A 58 0.41 16.68 18.15
N PHE A 59 -0.06 16.97 16.93
CA PHE A 59 0.52 17.95 16.01
C PHE A 59 -0.55 18.93 15.52
N GLY A 60 -0.15 20.00 14.86
CA GLY A 60 -1.05 20.96 14.24
C GLY A 60 -0.32 21.79 13.19
N TRP A 61 -1.03 22.73 12.59
CA TRP A 61 -0.50 23.60 11.55
C TRP A 61 -0.63 25.05 11.98
N SER A 62 0.45 25.83 11.92
CA SER A 62 0.41 27.28 12.14
C SER A 62 -0.40 27.99 11.05
N ASN A 63 -0.35 27.46 9.82
CA ASN A 63 -1.17 27.87 8.70
C ASN A 63 -1.91 26.64 8.16
N SER A 64 -3.22 26.54 8.41
CA SER A 64 -4.03 25.39 7.97
C SER A 64 -4.17 25.28 6.45
N SER A 65 -3.94 26.38 5.72
CA SER A 65 -4.03 26.45 4.26
C SER A 65 -2.73 26.06 3.56
N ASP A 66 -1.61 26.04 4.28
CA ASP A 66 -0.30 25.61 3.79
C ASP A 66 0.31 24.61 4.77
N LYS A 67 0.14 23.33 4.47
CA LYS A 67 0.58 22.21 5.31
C LYS A 67 2.02 21.76 4.98
N SER A 68 2.89 22.72 4.72
CA SER A 68 4.32 22.49 4.54
C SER A 68 5.03 22.30 5.89
N TYR A 69 6.21 21.67 5.87
CA TYR A 69 6.97 21.33 7.08
C TYR A 69 7.29 22.54 7.98
N VAL A 70 7.47 23.72 7.37
CA VAL A 70 7.72 24.99 8.08
C VAL A 70 6.57 25.34 9.02
N ASN A 71 5.34 25.02 8.62
CA ASN A 71 4.12 25.32 9.38
C ASN A 71 3.73 24.20 10.37
N LEU A 72 4.49 23.09 10.43
CA LEU A 72 4.21 22.01 11.36
C LEU A 72 4.51 22.42 12.81
N LEU A 73 3.51 22.29 13.67
CA LEU A 73 3.59 22.47 15.11
C LEU A 73 3.45 21.13 15.82
N VAL A 74 4.24 20.91 16.87
CA VAL A 74 4.03 19.82 17.82
C VAL A 74 3.32 20.38 19.04
N LEU A 75 2.15 19.84 19.35
CA LEU A 75 1.27 20.33 20.41
C LEU A 75 1.50 19.63 21.74
N ASP A 76 2.00 18.38 21.71
CA ASP A 76 2.34 17.62 22.92
C ASP A 76 3.85 17.53 23.10
N SER A 77 4.35 18.14 24.19
CA SER A 77 5.75 18.17 24.60
C SER A 77 6.43 16.80 24.77
N LYS A 78 5.66 15.71 24.84
CA LYS A 78 6.18 14.35 24.90
C LYS A 78 6.79 13.87 23.58
N TYR A 79 6.42 14.48 22.46
CA TYR A 79 6.87 14.07 21.14
C TYR A 79 7.89 15.06 20.58
N THR A 80 8.85 14.53 19.83
CA THR A 80 9.83 15.34 19.12
C THR A 80 9.31 15.65 17.73
N LYS A 81 9.48 16.88 17.25
CA LYS A 81 9.15 17.24 15.87
C LYS A 81 9.96 16.36 14.92
N PRO A 82 9.32 15.57 14.03
CA PRO A 82 10.06 14.78 13.05
C PRO A 82 10.84 15.70 12.11
N THR A 83 11.90 15.20 11.48
CA THR A 83 12.63 15.99 10.48
C THR A 83 11.85 16.04 9.17
N GLN A 84 12.12 17.04 8.33
CA GLN A 84 11.50 17.14 7.01
C GLN A 84 11.85 15.93 6.14
N LEU A 85 13.13 15.54 6.12
CA LEU A 85 13.61 14.38 5.38
C LEU A 85 12.85 13.10 5.77
N PHE A 86 12.61 12.88 7.06
CA PHE A 86 11.83 11.75 7.54
C PHE A 86 10.39 11.78 7.00
N LEU A 87 9.72 12.94 7.04
CA LEU A 87 8.36 13.05 6.51
C LEU A 87 8.31 12.83 5.00
N ASP A 88 9.25 13.38 4.24
CA ASP A 88 9.34 13.19 2.79
C ASP A 88 9.55 11.72 2.42
N ASP A 89 10.44 11.02 3.13
CA ASP A 89 10.66 9.60 2.94
C ASP A 89 9.41 8.77 3.27
N GLN A 90 8.73 9.09 4.37
CA GLN A 90 7.51 8.38 4.77
C GLN A 90 6.34 8.65 3.82
N VAL A 91 6.18 9.88 3.31
CA VAL A 91 5.20 10.19 2.26
C VAL A 91 5.46 9.32 1.04
N ARG A 92 6.71 9.23 0.58
CA ARG A 92 7.09 8.42 -0.58
C ARG A 92 6.76 6.93 -0.36
N ILE A 93 7.09 6.38 0.81
CA ILE A 93 6.79 4.99 1.16
C ILE A 93 5.28 4.73 1.15
N LEU A 94 4.50 5.61 1.77
CA LEU A 94 3.05 5.48 1.84
C LEU A 94 2.39 5.65 0.48
N GLN A 95 2.91 6.55 -0.37
CA GLN A 95 2.45 6.70 -1.74
C GLN A 95 2.66 5.41 -2.52
N ILE A 96 3.87 4.83 -2.49
CA ILE A 96 4.15 3.54 -3.16
C ILE A 96 3.20 2.44 -2.68
N ALA A 97 2.94 2.37 -1.37
CA ALA A 97 2.03 1.39 -0.80
C ALA A 97 0.58 1.60 -1.25
N TYR A 98 0.12 2.85 -1.30
CA TYR A 98 -1.19 3.21 -1.81
C TYR A 98 -1.32 2.84 -3.29
N ASP A 99 -0.34 3.24 -4.10
CA ASP A 99 -0.31 2.99 -5.54
C ASP A 99 -0.33 1.50 -5.87
N SER A 100 0.43 0.71 -5.11
CA SER A 100 0.46 -0.74 -5.24
C SER A 100 -0.91 -1.39 -4.94
N ARG A 101 -1.65 -0.86 -3.96
CA ARG A 101 -2.99 -1.37 -3.62
C ARG A 101 -4.01 -1.06 -4.70
N ILE A 102 -3.96 0.14 -5.27
CA ILE A 102 -4.85 0.51 -6.38
C ILE A 102 -4.58 -0.37 -7.60
N LEU A 103 -3.32 -0.52 -7.98
CA LEU A 103 -2.93 -1.39 -9.10
C LEU A 103 -3.39 -2.85 -8.87
N LEU A 104 -3.22 -3.38 -7.66
CA LEU A 104 -3.70 -4.72 -7.32
C LEU A 104 -5.23 -4.81 -7.46
N ARG A 105 -5.97 -3.85 -6.92
CA ARG A 105 -7.44 -3.81 -7.04
C ARG A 105 -7.87 -3.82 -8.51
N ASP A 106 -7.27 -2.97 -9.34
CA ASP A 106 -7.65 -2.82 -10.76
C ASP A 106 -7.36 -4.11 -11.55
N ASN A 107 -6.25 -4.77 -11.25
CA ASN A 107 -5.91 -6.06 -11.83
C ASN A 107 -6.88 -7.17 -11.41
N LEU A 108 -7.30 -7.19 -10.13
CA LEU A 108 -8.28 -8.14 -9.63
C LEU A 108 -9.66 -7.90 -10.27
N GLU A 109 -10.07 -6.64 -10.42
CA GLU A 109 -11.31 -6.27 -11.09
C GLU A 109 -11.31 -6.69 -12.57
N THR A 110 -10.24 -6.39 -13.30
CA THR A 110 -10.07 -6.83 -14.69
C THR A 110 -10.11 -8.37 -14.80
N SER A 111 -9.47 -9.07 -13.87
CA SER A 111 -9.48 -10.55 -13.83
C SER A 111 -10.89 -11.09 -13.57
N ARG A 112 -11.64 -10.46 -12.66
CA ARG A 112 -13.03 -10.80 -12.36
C ARG A 112 -13.92 -10.64 -13.60
N GLU A 113 -13.84 -9.50 -14.28
CA GLU A 113 -14.65 -9.21 -15.49
C GLU A 113 -14.37 -10.20 -16.63
N ASN A 114 -13.10 -10.55 -16.83
CA ASN A 114 -12.71 -11.57 -17.81
C ASN A 114 -13.31 -12.95 -17.47
N LEU A 115 -13.31 -13.34 -16.19
CA LEU A 115 -13.91 -14.59 -15.73
C LEU A 115 -15.44 -14.56 -15.88
N GLU A 116 -16.10 -13.46 -15.52
CA GLU A 116 -17.54 -13.27 -15.70
C GLU A 116 -17.95 -13.40 -17.17
N THR A 117 -17.15 -12.84 -18.08
CA THR A 117 -17.36 -13.01 -19.52
C THR A 117 -17.30 -14.48 -19.94
N LYS A 118 -16.33 -15.26 -19.43
CA LYS A 118 -16.23 -16.71 -19.70
C LYS A 118 -17.39 -17.50 -19.10
N PHE A 119 -17.86 -17.14 -17.91
CA PHE A 119 -19.02 -17.76 -17.29
C PHE A 119 -20.30 -17.54 -18.11
N LEU A 120 -20.54 -16.30 -18.54
CA LEU A 120 -21.69 -15.95 -19.38
C LEU A 120 -21.64 -16.64 -20.75
N ALA A 121 -20.45 -16.79 -21.33
CA ALA A 121 -20.24 -17.51 -22.58
C ALA A 121 -20.32 -19.04 -22.45
N GLY A 122 -20.35 -19.58 -21.22
CA GLY A 122 -20.32 -21.03 -20.97
C GLY A 122 -18.98 -21.70 -21.34
N THR A 123 -17.90 -20.93 -21.45
CA THR A 123 -16.56 -21.38 -21.87
C THR A 123 -15.57 -21.48 -20.70
N TYR A 124 -16.07 -21.45 -19.47
CA TYR A 124 -15.27 -21.53 -18.26
C TYR A 124 -14.76 -22.96 -18.00
N THR A 125 -13.67 -23.04 -17.25
CA THR A 125 -13.06 -24.28 -16.76
C THR A 125 -13.12 -24.35 -15.24
N ASP A 126 -12.87 -25.51 -14.65
CA ASP A 126 -12.78 -25.66 -13.18
C ASP A 126 -11.71 -24.74 -12.57
N ALA A 127 -10.62 -24.48 -13.30
CA ALA A 127 -9.58 -23.55 -12.87
C ALA A 127 -10.10 -22.10 -12.79
N ASP A 128 -10.99 -21.69 -13.69
CA ASP A 128 -11.61 -20.36 -13.69
C ASP A 128 -12.53 -20.18 -12.48
N VAL A 129 -13.28 -21.23 -12.10
CA VAL A 129 -14.12 -21.23 -10.89
C VAL A 129 -13.26 -21.03 -9.65
N VAL A 130 -12.14 -21.76 -9.53
CA VAL A 130 -11.23 -21.61 -8.39
C VAL A 130 -10.61 -20.21 -8.34
N GLN A 131 -10.22 -19.64 -9.48
CA GLN A 131 -9.69 -18.27 -9.52
C GLN A 131 -10.73 -17.24 -9.09
N TYR A 132 -11.98 -17.36 -9.56
CA TYR A 132 -13.06 -16.46 -9.19
C TYR A 132 -13.33 -16.49 -7.67
N LEU A 133 -13.37 -17.69 -7.09
CA LEU A 133 -13.57 -17.85 -5.64
C LEU A 133 -12.41 -17.27 -4.82
N ARG A 134 -11.17 -17.38 -5.31
CA ARG A 134 -10.00 -16.74 -4.67
C ARG A 134 -10.12 -15.22 -4.68
N ILE A 135 -10.55 -14.62 -5.80
CA ILE A 135 -10.76 -13.17 -5.91
C ILE A 135 -11.83 -12.68 -4.92
N LEU A 136 -12.88 -13.47 -4.69
CA LEU A 136 -13.95 -13.14 -3.74
C LEU A 136 -13.58 -13.39 -2.26
N GLY A 137 -12.38 -13.90 -1.97
CA GLY A 137 -11.95 -14.23 -0.60
C GLY A 137 -12.58 -15.52 -0.05
N GLY A 138 -13.01 -16.43 -0.92
CA GLY A 138 -13.69 -17.68 -0.56
C GLY A 138 -12.79 -18.81 -0.07
N PHE A 139 -11.46 -18.71 -0.20
CA PHE A 139 -10.48 -19.73 0.21
C PHE A 139 -9.12 -19.10 0.53
#